data_AF-A0A947B055-F1
#
_entry.id   AF-A0A947B055-F1
#
_cell.length_a   1.000
_cell.length_b   1.000
_cell.length_c   1.000
_cell.angle_alpha   90.00
_cell.angle_beta   90.00
_cell.angle_gamma   90.00
#
_symmetry.space_group_name_H-M   'P 1'
#
loop_
_entity.id
_entity.type
_entity.pdbx_description
1 polymer ?
#
loop_
_entity_poly.entity_id
_entity_poly.type
_entity_poly.pdbx_seq_one_letter_code
_entity_poly.pdbx_strand_id
1 'polypeptide(L)'
;MLAKVLSSAVLGIDAYVVEVEVDITMGLPAFATVGLPDGAVRESKDRVKSAIKNSGYRFPPHRITVNLAPADRKKEGAGFDLPMAVGILAATGLVNREKLERYLLIGELSLDGKVKPTRGALPMALAARNDGFAGIIVPEGNSRESAVVQGVNVLAASHLAQVVEFFNDTCELPPTTVSIQDLFSRDARYDIDFNEVKGQEHVKRALEISAAGGHNILMVGPPGSGKTMLAQRLPTILPGLTFEEALETTKVYSIMGLMGERAVVATRPFRSPHHTISDAGLIGGGQVPKPGEVSLAHNGVLFLDEMPEFRKNVLEVLRQPMEDGKVTIARAATSITYPSRFMAVAA
;
A
#
# COMPACT_ATOMS: atom_id res chain seq x y z
N MET A 1 -31.31 7.75 12.76
CA MET A 1 -31.18 6.29 12.61
C MET A 1 -29.71 6.03 12.42
N LEU A 2 -29.07 5.38 13.39
CA LEU A 2 -27.61 5.22 13.42
C LEU A 2 -27.22 3.83 12.90
N ALA A 3 -26.19 3.76 12.07
CA ALA A 3 -25.48 2.53 11.72
C ALA A 3 -23.97 2.75 11.80
N LYS A 4 -23.24 1.67 12.09
CA LYS A 4 -21.78 1.66 12.21
C LYS A 4 -21.21 0.62 11.25
N VAL A 5 -20.19 1.01 10.52
CA VAL A 5 -19.43 0.14 9.60
C VAL A 5 -17.95 0.34 9.90
N LEU A 6 -17.18 -0.74 9.85
CA LEU A 6 -15.75 -0.67 10.07
C LEU A 6 -15.01 -0.59 8.74
N SER A 7 -14.00 0.26 8.69
CA SER A 7 -13.10 0.46 7.56
C SER A 7 -11.66 0.56 8.07
N SER A 8 -10.71 0.87 7.18
CA SER A 8 -9.32 1.07 7.54
C SER A 8 -8.70 2.18 6.70
N ALA A 9 -7.68 2.81 7.28
CA ALA A 9 -6.92 3.86 6.63
C ALA A 9 -5.43 3.66 6.88
N VAL A 10 -4.61 4.10 5.93
CA VAL A 10 -3.15 4.04 6.06
C VAL A 10 -2.61 5.28 6.75
N LEU A 11 -1.64 5.07 7.64
CA LEU A 11 -0.78 6.09 8.20
C LEU A 11 0.67 5.63 8.04
N GLY A 12 1.37 6.19 7.07
CA GLY A 12 2.72 5.74 6.74
C GLY A 12 2.70 4.41 6.00
N ILE A 13 3.31 3.38 6.58
CA ILE A 13 3.29 1.99 6.09
C ILE A 13 2.35 1.08 6.87
N ASP A 14 1.76 1.59 7.95
CA ASP A 14 0.82 0.86 8.79
C ASP A 14 -0.60 1.33 8.49
N ALA A 15 -1.58 0.55 8.97
CA ALA A 15 -2.98 0.90 8.88
C ALA A 15 -3.62 0.92 10.26
N TYR A 16 -4.71 1.65 10.38
CA TYR A 16 -5.54 1.72 11.58
C TYR A 16 -7.01 1.57 11.21
N VAL A 17 -7.81 1.09 12.16
CA VAL A 17 -9.26 0.95 11.97
C VAL A 17 -9.93 2.32 12.01
N VAL A 18 -10.87 2.52 11.09
CA VAL A 18 -11.73 3.69 11.04
C VAL A 18 -13.17 3.26 11.21
N GLU A 19 -13.86 3.86 12.16
CA GLU A 19 -15.30 3.66 12.33
C GLU A 19 -16.04 4.67 11.46
N VAL A 20 -16.89 4.15 10.57
CA VAL A 20 -17.78 4.94 9.72
C VAL A 20 -19.17 4.88 10.32
N GLU A 21 -19.54 5.95 11.01
CA GLU A 21 -20.85 6.09 11.63
C GLU A 21 -21.75 6.90 10.70
N VAL A 22 -22.92 6.36 10.40
CA VAL A 22 -23.92 7.03 9.55
C VAL A 22 -25.17 7.27 10.37
N ASP A 23 -25.54 8.54 10.54
CA ASP A 23 -26.81 8.91 11.14
C ASP A 23 -27.73 9.59 10.12
N ILE A 24 -28.95 9.08 10.02
CA ILE A 24 -30.01 9.60 9.15
C ILE A 24 -31.11 10.23 10.01
N THR A 25 -31.35 11.54 9.83
CA THR A 25 -32.36 12.32 10.55
C THR A 25 -33.42 12.87 9.62
N MET A 26 -34.66 12.99 10.10
CA MET A 26 -35.73 13.62 9.35
C MET A 26 -35.43 15.12 9.15
N GLY A 27 -35.72 15.62 7.95
CA GLY A 27 -35.44 17.01 7.57
C GLY A 27 -35.15 17.13 6.08
N LEU A 28 -34.78 18.35 5.66
CA LEU A 28 -34.39 18.62 4.28
C LEU A 28 -33.16 17.77 3.88
N PRO A 29 -33.12 17.22 2.65
CA PRO A 29 -31.97 16.44 2.18
C PRO A 29 -30.67 17.21 2.30
N ALA A 30 -29.73 16.65 3.06
CA ALA A 30 -28.38 17.18 3.22
C ALA A 30 -27.41 16.02 3.45
N PHE A 31 -26.15 16.18 3.03
CA PHE A 31 -25.11 15.18 3.24
C PHE A 31 -23.88 15.89 3.79
N ALA A 32 -23.41 15.47 4.96
CA ALA A 32 -22.22 16.02 5.60
C ALA A 32 -21.27 14.90 6.02
N THR A 33 -19.98 15.07 5.76
CA THR A 33 -18.91 14.19 6.25
C THR A 33 -18.04 14.94 7.25
N VAL A 34 -17.85 14.37 8.45
CA VAL A 34 -17.04 14.93 9.55
C VAL A 34 -15.99 13.91 10.01
N GLY A 35 -15.05 14.33 10.86
CA GLY A 35 -13.93 13.48 11.32
C GLY A 35 -12.63 13.64 10.51
N LEU A 36 -12.30 14.88 10.14
CA LEU A 36 -11.14 15.27 9.33
C LEU A 36 -11.02 14.56 7.94
N PRO A 37 -12.07 14.55 7.12
CA PRO A 37 -11.96 14.08 5.73
C PRO A 37 -11.18 15.06 4.86
N ASP A 38 -10.33 14.53 3.98
CA ASP A 38 -9.71 15.30 2.89
C ASP A 38 -10.74 15.71 1.80
N GLY A 39 -10.27 16.35 0.74
CA GLY A 39 -11.14 16.79 -0.37
C GLY A 39 -11.84 15.62 -1.07
N ALA A 40 -11.12 14.54 -1.36
CA ALA A 40 -11.65 13.39 -2.09
C ALA A 40 -12.76 12.67 -1.30
N VAL A 41 -12.59 12.56 0.02
CA VAL A 41 -13.59 12.00 0.95
C VAL A 41 -14.81 12.91 1.10
N ARG A 42 -14.63 14.24 1.10
CA ARG A 42 -15.77 15.18 1.12
C ARG A 42 -16.60 15.13 -0.16
N GLU A 43 -15.96 14.88 -1.29
CA GLU A 43 -16.60 14.74 -2.60
C GLU A 43 -17.27 13.36 -2.81
N SER A 44 -17.02 12.40 -1.92
CA SER A 44 -17.64 11.07 -1.95
C SER A 44 -19.17 11.10 -1.98
N LYS A 45 -19.80 12.17 -1.47
CA LYS A 45 -21.27 12.28 -1.40
C LYS A 45 -21.97 11.99 -2.74
N ASP A 46 -21.44 12.51 -3.84
CA ASP A 46 -22.08 12.40 -5.15
C ASP A 46 -21.82 11.02 -5.77
N ARG A 47 -20.63 10.45 -5.50
CA ARG A 47 -20.29 9.07 -5.89
C ARG A 47 -21.12 8.04 -5.15
N VAL A 48 -21.18 8.13 -3.82
CA VAL A 48 -21.97 7.25 -2.95
C VAL A 48 -23.45 7.30 -3.33
N LYS A 49 -24.01 8.50 -3.50
CA LYS A 49 -25.41 8.66 -3.91
C LYS A 49 -25.70 8.03 -5.26
N SER A 50 -24.82 8.23 -6.24
CA SER A 50 -24.99 7.68 -7.59
C SER A 50 -24.84 6.16 -7.60
N ALA A 51 -23.82 5.65 -6.91
CA ALA A 51 -23.53 4.22 -6.78
C ALA A 51 -24.71 3.48 -6.14
N ILE A 52 -25.28 3.99 -5.04
CA ILE A 52 -26.47 3.41 -4.38
C ILE A 52 -27.63 3.30 -5.37
N LYS A 53 -27.94 4.39 -6.07
CA LYS A 53 -29.06 4.43 -7.03
C LYS A 53 -28.85 3.48 -8.21
N ASN A 54 -27.66 3.52 -8.80
CA ASN A 54 -27.33 2.71 -9.98
C ASN A 54 -27.11 1.23 -9.63
N SER A 55 -26.92 0.91 -8.34
CA SER A 55 -26.95 -0.46 -7.83
C SER A 55 -28.37 -0.98 -7.52
N GLY A 56 -29.42 -0.22 -7.85
CA GLY A 56 -30.82 -0.64 -7.65
C GLY A 56 -31.42 -0.31 -6.28
N TYR A 57 -30.70 0.42 -5.43
CA TYR A 57 -31.19 0.79 -4.09
C TYR A 57 -31.73 2.23 -4.05
N ARG A 58 -32.69 2.47 -3.15
CA ARG A 58 -33.23 3.82 -2.94
C ARG A 58 -32.31 4.62 -2.02
N PHE A 59 -31.81 5.76 -2.51
CA PHE A 59 -31.12 6.72 -1.67
C PHE A 59 -32.12 7.51 -0.79
N PRO A 60 -31.93 7.59 0.54
CA PRO A 60 -32.88 8.23 1.44
C PRO A 60 -32.94 9.76 1.23
N PRO A 61 -34.14 10.37 1.11
CA PRO A 61 -34.31 11.82 0.92
C PRO A 61 -34.28 12.56 2.27
N HIS A 62 -33.28 12.28 3.10
CA HIS A 62 -33.16 12.77 4.47
C HIS A 62 -31.80 13.43 4.71
N ARG A 63 -31.62 14.02 5.89
CA ARG A 63 -30.32 14.55 6.30
C ARG A 63 -29.44 13.39 6.77
N ILE A 64 -28.28 13.24 6.13
CA ILE A 64 -27.31 12.19 6.38
C ILE A 64 -26.03 12.84 6.92
N THR A 65 -25.58 12.36 8.06
CA THR A 65 -24.28 12.72 8.63
C THR A 65 -23.40 11.48 8.68
N VAL A 66 -22.23 11.55 8.07
CA VAL A 66 -21.20 10.52 8.12
C VAL A 66 -20.06 11.01 9.01
N ASN A 67 -19.78 10.31 10.11
CA ASN A 67 -18.65 10.58 10.98
C ASN A 67 -17.56 9.52 10.78
N LEU A 68 -16.31 9.97 10.62
CA LEU A 68 -15.14 9.11 10.46
C LEU A 68 -14.27 9.20 11.72
N ALA A 69 -14.35 8.19 12.60
CA ALA A 69 -13.56 8.13 13.83
C ALA A 69 -12.30 7.27 13.64
N PRO A 70 -11.15 7.62 14.26
CA PRO A 70 -10.95 8.66 15.28
C PRO A 70 -10.67 10.04 14.68
N ALA A 71 -11.29 11.11 15.20
CA ALA A 71 -11.29 12.45 14.56
C ALA A 71 -9.98 13.26 14.68
N ASP A 72 -8.96 12.73 15.34
CA ASP A 72 -7.62 13.31 15.47
C ASP A 72 -6.71 13.00 14.26
N ARG A 73 -7.09 12.01 13.44
CA ARG A 73 -6.36 11.59 12.25
C ARG A 73 -7.12 11.94 10.98
N LYS A 74 -6.40 12.52 10.03
CA LYS A 74 -6.93 12.86 8.71
C LYS A 74 -7.20 11.59 7.91
N LYS A 75 -8.36 11.52 7.26
CA LYS A 75 -8.74 10.42 6.35
C LYS A 75 -8.52 10.88 4.93
N GLU A 76 -7.64 10.17 4.22
CA GLU A 76 -7.21 10.51 2.87
C GLU A 76 -7.62 9.45 1.85
N GLY A 77 -7.91 9.90 0.63
CA GLY A 77 -8.30 9.03 -0.48
C GLY A 77 -9.77 8.61 -0.47
N ALA A 78 -10.25 8.03 -1.57
CA ALA A 78 -11.68 7.74 -1.74
C ALA A 78 -12.08 6.32 -1.28
N GLY A 79 -11.20 5.60 -0.58
CA GLY A 79 -11.44 4.23 -0.11
C GLY A 79 -12.58 4.07 0.92
N PHE A 80 -13.19 5.17 1.35
CA PHE A 80 -14.35 5.19 2.24
C PHE A 80 -15.70 5.20 1.53
N ASP A 81 -15.74 5.29 0.20
CA ASP A 81 -17.00 5.33 -0.54
C ASP A 81 -17.86 4.07 -0.27
N LEU A 82 -17.25 2.89 -0.32
CA LEU A 82 -17.92 1.62 -0.03
C LEU A 82 -18.49 1.55 1.40
N PRO A 83 -17.70 1.73 2.48
CA PRO A 83 -18.24 1.67 3.84
C PRO A 83 -19.27 2.77 4.11
N MET A 84 -19.15 3.96 3.50
CA MET A 84 -20.19 4.99 3.59
C MET A 84 -21.51 4.53 2.96
N ALA A 85 -21.46 3.94 1.75
CA ALA A 85 -22.64 3.44 1.07
C ALA A 85 -23.33 2.32 1.85
N VAL A 86 -22.54 1.35 2.33
CA VAL A 86 -23.03 0.25 3.17
C VAL A 86 -23.61 0.79 4.48
N GLY A 87 -23.00 1.80 5.11
CA GLY A 87 -23.51 2.43 6.31
C GLY A 87 -24.86 3.12 6.12
N ILE A 88 -25.06 3.79 4.98
CA ILE A 88 -26.36 4.37 4.61
C ILE A 88 -27.42 3.29 4.42
N LEU A 89 -27.09 2.21 3.70
CA LEU A 89 -28.00 1.10 3.46
C LEU A 89 -28.33 0.33 4.76
N ALA A 90 -27.36 0.21 5.67
CA ALA A 90 -27.58 -0.35 7.00
C ALA A 90 -28.45 0.56 7.86
N ALA A 91 -28.25 1.88 7.80
CA ALA A 91 -29.07 2.86 8.51
C ALA A 91 -30.54 2.85 8.04
N THR A 92 -30.80 2.52 6.77
CA THR A 92 -32.15 2.37 6.20
C THR A 92 -32.74 0.95 6.32
N GLY A 93 -32.00 -0.01 6.88
CA GLY A 93 -32.46 -1.39 7.10
C GLY A 93 -32.34 -2.31 5.87
N LEU A 94 -31.63 -1.89 4.82
CA LEU A 94 -31.36 -2.70 3.62
C LEU A 94 -30.15 -3.63 3.76
N VAL A 95 -29.31 -3.40 4.78
CA VAL A 95 -28.16 -4.25 5.11
C VAL A 95 -28.30 -4.73 6.55
N ASN A 96 -28.20 -6.05 6.77
CA ASN A 96 -28.16 -6.63 8.11
C ASN A 96 -26.87 -6.21 8.83
N ARG A 97 -27.03 -5.75 10.08
CA ARG A 97 -25.95 -5.17 10.89
C ARG A 97 -25.17 -6.19 11.69
N GLU A 98 -25.70 -7.39 11.91
CA GLU A 98 -25.12 -8.40 12.80
C GLU A 98 -23.68 -8.78 12.45
N LYS A 99 -23.33 -8.74 11.16
CA LYS A 99 -21.99 -9.10 10.67
C LYS A 99 -21.09 -7.89 10.45
N LEU A 100 -21.61 -6.66 10.38
CA LEU A 100 -20.82 -5.47 9.99
C LEU A 100 -19.63 -5.22 10.91
N GLU A 101 -19.78 -5.51 12.21
CA GLU A 101 -18.71 -5.32 13.21
C GLU A 101 -17.58 -6.35 13.09
N ARG A 102 -17.75 -7.40 12.28
CA ARG A 102 -16.77 -8.48 12.11
C ARG A 102 -15.89 -8.31 10.87
N TYR A 103 -16.23 -7.36 9.98
CA TYR A 103 -15.54 -7.17 8.71
C TYR A 103 -15.09 -5.72 8.52
N LEU A 104 -13.88 -5.54 8.00
CA LEU A 104 -13.44 -4.25 7.48
C LEU A 104 -13.86 -4.10 6.02
N LEU A 105 -14.37 -2.92 5.63
CA LEU A 105 -14.76 -2.62 4.26
C LEU A 105 -13.87 -1.52 3.68
N ILE A 106 -13.31 -1.78 2.52
CA ILE A 106 -12.45 -0.83 1.80
C ILE A 106 -12.85 -0.83 0.33
N GLY A 107 -13.00 0.36 -0.25
CA GLY A 107 -13.22 0.47 -1.67
C GLY A 107 -13.69 1.84 -2.10
N GLU A 108 -13.19 2.27 -3.26
CA GLU A 108 -13.73 3.40 -3.99
C GLU A 108 -14.97 2.97 -4.76
N LEU A 109 -15.99 3.83 -4.89
CA LEU A 109 -17.16 3.54 -5.71
C LEU A 109 -17.15 4.40 -6.97
N SER A 110 -17.30 3.77 -8.14
CA SER A 110 -17.73 4.52 -9.32
C SER A 110 -19.22 4.83 -9.26
N LEU A 111 -19.64 5.77 -10.11
CA LEU A 111 -21.03 6.22 -10.18
C LEU A 111 -22.00 5.08 -10.50
N ASP A 112 -21.55 4.02 -11.19
CA ASP A 112 -22.36 2.83 -11.54
C ASP A 112 -22.45 1.78 -10.42
N GLY A 113 -21.68 1.93 -9.34
CA GLY A 113 -21.66 0.97 -8.23
C GLY A 113 -20.48 -0.02 -8.22
N LYS A 114 -19.59 0.02 -9.23
CA LYS A 114 -18.38 -0.82 -9.20
C LYS A 114 -17.44 -0.40 -8.07
N VAL A 115 -16.83 -1.40 -7.45
CA VAL A 115 -15.84 -1.25 -6.38
C VAL A 115 -14.46 -1.18 -7.01
N LYS A 116 -13.80 -0.03 -6.88
CA LYS A 116 -12.50 0.27 -7.48
C LYS A 116 -11.35 0.07 -6.50
N PRO A 117 -10.16 -0.33 -7.00
CA PRO A 117 -8.98 -0.55 -6.17
C PRO A 117 -8.56 0.69 -5.38
N THR A 118 -8.04 0.45 -4.17
CA THR A 118 -7.47 1.46 -3.29
C THR A 118 -5.99 1.19 -3.05
N ARG A 119 -5.26 2.20 -2.58
CA ARG A 119 -3.87 2.04 -2.16
C ARG A 119 -3.81 1.47 -0.74
N GLY A 120 -2.76 0.69 -0.46
CA GLY A 120 -2.51 0.20 0.89
C GLY A 120 -3.47 -0.91 1.35
N ALA A 121 -3.98 -1.76 0.46
CA ALA A 121 -4.87 -2.84 0.89
C ALA A 121 -4.13 -3.91 1.71
N LEU A 122 -2.86 -4.20 1.39
CA LEU A 122 -2.00 -5.08 2.20
C LEU A 122 -1.89 -4.64 3.68
N PRO A 123 -1.44 -3.41 4.03
CA PRO A 123 -1.35 -2.99 5.43
C PRO A 123 -2.72 -2.97 6.12
N MET A 124 -3.81 -2.66 5.40
CA MET A 124 -5.16 -2.74 5.97
C MET A 124 -5.60 -4.19 6.26
N ALA A 125 -5.23 -5.16 5.41
CA ALA A 125 -5.44 -6.59 5.69
C ALA A 125 -4.62 -7.07 6.89
N LEU A 126 -3.39 -6.57 7.06
CA LEU A 126 -2.59 -6.83 8.26
C LEU A 126 -3.23 -6.26 9.52
N ALA A 127 -3.78 -5.04 9.47
CA ALA A 127 -4.55 -4.47 10.58
C ALA A 127 -5.78 -5.33 10.88
N ALA A 128 -6.52 -5.76 9.85
CA ALA A 128 -7.68 -6.64 10.01
C ALA A 128 -7.34 -7.94 10.77
N ARG A 129 -6.22 -8.57 10.40
CA ARG A 129 -5.70 -9.75 11.08
C ARG A 129 -5.29 -9.47 12.52
N ASN A 130 -4.49 -8.42 12.74
CA ASN A 130 -3.92 -8.12 14.05
C ASN A 130 -5.01 -7.76 15.07
N ASP A 131 -6.07 -7.09 14.63
CA ASP A 131 -7.21 -6.69 15.46
C ASP A 131 -8.27 -7.80 15.58
N GLY A 132 -8.06 -8.96 14.96
CA GLY A 132 -8.89 -10.16 15.13
C GLY A 132 -10.22 -10.14 14.38
N PHE A 133 -10.33 -9.39 13.28
CA PHE A 133 -11.54 -9.38 12.46
C PHE A 133 -11.74 -10.70 11.71
N ALA A 134 -13.00 -11.07 11.45
CA ALA A 134 -13.33 -12.28 10.71
C ALA A 134 -12.89 -12.21 9.24
N GLY A 135 -12.85 -11.00 8.68
CA GLY A 135 -12.36 -10.77 7.33
C GLY A 135 -12.30 -9.30 6.93
N ILE A 136 -11.88 -9.08 5.69
CA ILE A 136 -11.81 -7.79 5.04
C ILE A 136 -12.40 -7.88 3.64
N ILE A 137 -13.32 -6.99 3.32
CA ILE A 137 -13.92 -6.86 2.00
C ILE A 137 -13.13 -5.80 1.24
N VAL A 138 -12.52 -6.22 0.14
CA VAL A 138 -11.66 -5.38 -0.70
C VAL A 138 -12.12 -5.41 -2.16
N PRO A 139 -11.72 -4.42 -2.98
CA PRO A 139 -11.94 -4.46 -4.41
C PRO A 139 -11.25 -5.67 -5.04
N GLU A 140 -11.80 -6.23 -6.11
CA GLU A 140 -11.22 -7.38 -6.82
C GLU A 140 -9.74 -7.15 -7.20
N GLY A 141 -9.39 -5.94 -7.66
CA GLY A 141 -8.00 -5.58 -7.99
C GLY A 141 -7.02 -5.53 -6.81
N ASN A 142 -7.52 -5.51 -5.57
CA ASN A 142 -6.68 -5.59 -4.35
C ASN A 142 -6.73 -6.97 -3.67
N SER A 143 -7.59 -7.88 -4.14
CA SER A 143 -7.84 -9.17 -3.51
C SER A 143 -6.55 -9.99 -3.37
N ARG A 144 -5.76 -10.09 -4.45
CA ARG A 144 -4.53 -10.87 -4.47
C ARG A 144 -3.45 -10.32 -3.54
N GLU A 145 -3.24 -8.99 -3.49
CA GLU A 145 -2.25 -8.40 -2.57
C GLU A 145 -2.67 -8.59 -1.11
N SER A 146 -3.96 -8.44 -0.83
CA SER A 146 -4.49 -8.57 0.54
C SER A 146 -4.43 -10.03 1.00
N ALA A 147 -4.70 -10.99 0.10
CA ALA A 147 -4.72 -12.42 0.39
C ALA A 147 -3.34 -13.00 0.75
N VAL A 148 -2.25 -12.27 0.49
CA VAL A 148 -0.91 -12.64 0.97
C VAL A 148 -0.88 -12.67 2.50
N VAL A 149 -1.75 -11.89 3.16
CA VAL A 149 -1.89 -11.88 4.62
C VAL A 149 -2.63 -13.13 5.09
N GLN A 150 -1.88 -14.11 5.59
CA GLN A 150 -2.46 -15.29 6.24
C GLN A 150 -3.11 -14.94 7.57
N GLY A 151 -4.20 -15.65 7.92
CA GLY A 151 -4.89 -15.50 9.20
C GLY A 151 -6.06 -14.52 9.21
N VAL A 152 -6.47 -13.99 8.05
CA VAL A 152 -7.68 -13.18 7.88
C VAL A 152 -8.35 -13.54 6.55
N ASN A 153 -9.68 -13.60 6.51
CA ASN A 153 -10.39 -13.86 5.26
C ASN A 153 -10.41 -12.59 4.39
N VAL A 154 -9.90 -12.69 3.16
CA VAL A 154 -9.96 -11.59 2.19
C VAL A 154 -11.07 -11.86 1.20
N LEU A 155 -12.12 -11.04 1.23
CA LEU A 155 -13.30 -11.19 0.40
C LEU A 155 -13.24 -10.17 -0.73
N ALA A 156 -13.28 -10.63 -1.98
CA ALA A 156 -13.24 -9.75 -3.14
C ALA A 156 -14.66 -9.33 -3.55
N ALA A 157 -14.89 -8.03 -3.70
CA ALA A 157 -16.14 -7.50 -4.27
C ALA A 157 -15.84 -6.66 -5.51
N SER A 158 -16.62 -6.85 -6.56
CA SER A 158 -16.54 -6.03 -7.79
C SER A 158 -17.64 -4.97 -7.85
N HIS A 159 -18.71 -5.12 -7.06
CA HIS A 159 -19.87 -4.23 -7.08
C HIS A 159 -20.50 -4.05 -5.69
N LEU A 160 -21.07 -2.87 -5.41
CA LEU A 160 -21.77 -2.57 -4.15
C LEU A 160 -22.88 -3.58 -3.83
N ALA A 161 -23.64 -4.01 -4.85
CA ALA A 161 -24.71 -4.99 -4.71
C ALA A 161 -24.22 -6.32 -4.09
N GLN A 162 -23.07 -6.84 -4.51
CA GLN A 162 -22.51 -8.08 -3.95
C GLN A 162 -22.21 -7.95 -2.46
N VAL A 163 -21.74 -6.78 -2.02
CA VAL A 163 -21.46 -6.52 -0.60
C VAL A 163 -22.75 -6.50 0.21
N VAL A 164 -23.81 -5.88 -0.33
CA VAL A 164 -25.14 -5.85 0.32
C VAL A 164 -25.71 -7.26 0.42
N GLU A 165 -25.66 -8.04 -0.66
CA GLU A 165 -26.14 -9.41 -0.72
C GLU A 165 -25.39 -10.33 0.26
N PHE A 166 -24.07 -10.15 0.38
CA PHE A 166 -23.25 -10.86 1.36
C PHE A 166 -23.70 -10.63 2.80
N PHE A 167 -23.94 -9.37 3.18
CA PHE A 167 -24.40 -9.05 4.53
C PHE A 167 -25.82 -9.54 4.80
N ASN A 168 -26.64 -9.74 3.77
CA ASN A 168 -28.01 -10.23 3.87
C ASN A 168 -28.14 -11.75 3.66
N ASP A 169 -27.04 -12.50 3.60
CA ASP A 169 -27.04 -13.96 3.40
C ASP A 169 -27.67 -14.42 2.06
N THR A 170 -27.72 -13.54 1.06
CA THR A 170 -28.25 -13.88 -0.28
C THR A 170 -27.16 -14.22 -1.30
N CYS A 171 -25.89 -13.95 -0.98
CA CYS A 171 -24.73 -14.27 -1.80
C CYS A 171 -23.53 -14.62 -0.92
N GLU A 172 -22.68 -15.53 -1.38
CA GLU A 172 -21.41 -15.83 -0.72
C GLU A 172 -20.27 -15.07 -1.42
N LEU A 173 -19.38 -14.49 -0.62
CA LEU A 173 -18.09 -14.00 -1.10
C LEU A 173 -17.02 -14.99 -0.63
N PRO A 174 -16.53 -15.88 -1.51
CA PRO A 174 -15.51 -16.84 -1.11
C PRO A 174 -14.21 -16.10 -0.79
N PRO A 175 -13.47 -16.53 0.25
CA PRO A 175 -12.15 -15.98 0.53
C PRO A 175 -11.21 -16.17 -0.66
N THR A 176 -10.52 -15.10 -1.03
CA THR A 176 -9.44 -15.15 -2.02
C THR A 176 -8.25 -15.85 -1.41
N THR A 177 -7.81 -16.94 -2.03
CA THR A 177 -6.63 -17.69 -1.60
C THR A 177 -5.49 -17.50 -2.58
N VAL A 178 -4.28 -17.26 -2.07
CA VAL A 178 -3.06 -17.24 -2.86
C VAL A 178 -2.06 -18.23 -2.30
N SER A 179 -1.39 -18.98 -3.18
CA SER A 179 -0.28 -19.84 -2.80
C SER A 179 0.99 -18.99 -2.77
N ILE A 180 1.55 -18.78 -1.57
CA ILE A 180 2.77 -18.00 -1.39
C ILE A 180 3.92 -18.62 -2.19
N GLN A 181 4.03 -19.96 -2.19
CA GLN A 181 5.08 -20.66 -2.92
C GLN A 181 4.97 -20.45 -4.45
N ASP A 182 3.75 -20.43 -4.97
CA ASP A 182 3.52 -20.16 -6.39
C ASP A 182 3.77 -18.69 -6.74
N LEU A 183 3.43 -17.76 -5.85
CA LEU A 183 3.73 -16.34 -6.02
C LEU A 183 5.25 -16.11 -6.10
N PHE A 184 6.03 -16.67 -5.16
CA PHE A 184 7.48 -16.54 -5.20
C PHE A 184 8.08 -17.24 -6.42
N SER A 185 7.66 -18.45 -6.78
CA SER A 185 8.22 -19.14 -7.96
C SER A 185 7.87 -18.47 -9.30
N ARG A 186 6.71 -17.82 -9.39
CA ARG A 186 6.29 -17.09 -10.58
C ARG A 186 6.94 -15.71 -10.67
N ASP A 187 6.92 -14.96 -9.57
CA ASP A 187 7.25 -13.53 -9.55
C ASP A 187 8.70 -13.27 -9.14
N ALA A 188 9.45 -14.23 -8.57
CA ALA A 188 10.89 -14.12 -8.30
C ALA A 188 11.73 -14.36 -9.57
N ARG A 189 11.38 -13.66 -10.65
CA ARG A 189 12.13 -13.70 -11.91
C ARG A 189 12.73 -12.34 -12.20
N TYR A 190 13.99 -12.35 -12.58
CA TYR A 190 14.69 -11.15 -13.05
C TYR A 190 14.78 -11.19 -14.58
N ASP A 191 14.62 -10.03 -15.22
CA ASP A 191 14.76 -9.90 -16.68
C ASP A 191 16.23 -9.91 -17.14
N ILE A 192 17.16 -9.78 -16.19
CA ILE A 192 18.61 -9.75 -16.38
C ILE A 192 19.24 -10.68 -15.34
N ASP A 193 20.40 -11.25 -15.64
CA ASP A 193 21.08 -12.19 -14.74
C ASP A 193 22.58 -11.88 -14.64
N PHE A 194 23.15 -12.01 -13.44
CA PHE A 194 24.59 -11.88 -13.21
C PHE A 194 25.44 -12.87 -13.99
N ASN A 195 24.91 -14.05 -14.33
CA ASN A 195 25.58 -15.05 -15.16
C ASN A 195 25.85 -14.55 -16.60
N GLU A 196 25.18 -13.49 -17.05
CA GLU A 196 25.45 -12.86 -18.35
C GLU A 196 26.77 -12.08 -18.38
N VAL A 197 27.35 -11.78 -17.21
CA VAL A 197 28.60 -11.02 -17.09
C VAL A 197 29.80 -11.88 -17.50
N LYS A 198 30.45 -11.48 -18.60
CA LYS A 198 31.65 -12.16 -19.12
C LYS A 198 32.94 -11.49 -18.64
N GLY A 199 33.88 -12.28 -18.14
CA GLY A 199 35.16 -11.81 -17.61
C GLY A 199 35.03 -11.10 -16.25
N GLN A 200 35.98 -10.22 -15.93
CA GLN A 200 36.03 -9.47 -14.66
C GLN A 200 35.99 -10.37 -13.40
N GLU A 201 36.73 -11.49 -13.41
CA GLU A 201 36.67 -12.51 -12.33
C GLU A 201 36.88 -11.95 -10.92
N HIS A 202 37.81 -10.99 -10.78
CA HIS A 202 38.07 -10.32 -9.51
C HIS A 202 36.86 -9.48 -9.04
N VAL A 203 36.15 -8.81 -9.96
CA VAL A 203 34.95 -8.03 -9.65
C VAL A 203 33.77 -8.92 -9.34
N LYS A 204 33.57 -10.00 -10.13
CA LYS A 204 32.53 -11.00 -9.86
C LYS A 204 32.69 -11.59 -8.47
N ARG A 205 33.92 -11.98 -8.11
CA ARG A 205 34.21 -12.50 -6.78
C ARG A 205 33.90 -11.49 -5.67
N ALA A 206 34.25 -10.22 -5.86
CA ALA A 206 33.94 -9.17 -4.89
C ALA A 206 32.41 -8.98 -4.74
N LEU A 207 31.66 -9.01 -5.84
CA LEU A 207 30.21 -8.88 -5.84
C LEU A 207 29.52 -10.08 -5.19
N GLU A 208 30.00 -11.31 -5.43
CA GLU A 208 29.51 -12.52 -4.76
C GLU A 208 29.69 -12.46 -3.23
N ILE A 209 30.90 -12.08 -2.77
CA ILE A 209 31.20 -11.95 -1.34
C ILE A 209 30.30 -10.87 -0.73
N SER A 210 30.18 -9.73 -1.40
CA SER A 210 29.37 -8.62 -0.92
C SER A 210 27.88 -8.97 -0.90
N ALA A 211 27.39 -9.71 -1.89
CA ALA A 211 26.02 -10.19 -1.95
C ALA A 211 25.70 -11.18 -0.83
N ALA A 212 26.62 -12.12 -0.55
CA ALA A 212 26.47 -13.08 0.54
C ALA A 212 26.50 -12.42 1.92
N GLY A 213 27.30 -11.36 2.10
CA GLY A 213 27.44 -10.65 3.37
C GLY A 213 26.56 -9.41 3.53
N GLY A 214 25.82 -8.99 2.49
CA GLY A 214 25.07 -7.73 2.48
C GLY A 214 25.96 -6.48 2.60
N HIS A 215 27.18 -6.52 2.05
CA HIS A 215 28.16 -5.44 2.19
C HIS A 215 27.96 -4.34 1.14
N ASN A 216 28.04 -3.07 1.55
CA ASN A 216 28.02 -1.95 0.61
C ASN A 216 29.27 -1.96 -0.29
N ILE A 217 29.15 -1.50 -1.54
CA ILE A 217 30.22 -1.57 -2.54
C ILE A 217 30.44 -0.21 -3.19
N LEU A 218 31.71 0.16 -3.38
CA LEU A 218 32.14 1.24 -4.25
C LEU A 218 32.96 0.66 -5.41
N MET A 219 32.50 0.86 -6.64
CA MET A 219 33.19 0.43 -7.86
C MET A 219 33.94 1.61 -8.47
N VAL A 220 35.27 1.52 -8.54
CA VAL A 220 36.11 2.56 -9.15
C VAL A 220 36.67 2.06 -10.46
N GLY A 221 36.48 2.83 -11.54
CA GLY A 221 37.01 2.49 -12.85
C GLY A 221 36.60 3.47 -13.94
N PRO A 222 37.22 3.41 -15.13
CA PRO A 222 36.92 4.32 -16.23
C PRO A 222 35.47 4.19 -16.72
N PRO A 223 34.93 5.20 -17.41
CA PRO A 223 33.64 5.10 -18.11
C PRO A 223 33.61 3.89 -19.05
N GLY A 224 32.45 3.25 -19.20
CA GLY A 224 32.28 2.09 -20.08
C GLY A 224 32.86 0.77 -19.55
N SER A 225 33.42 0.73 -18.34
CA SER A 225 33.95 -0.51 -17.74
C SER A 225 32.89 -1.50 -17.25
N GLY A 226 31.59 -1.20 -17.45
CA GLY A 226 30.47 -2.08 -17.09
C GLY A 226 29.92 -1.93 -15.66
N LYS A 227 30.27 -0.87 -14.91
CA LYS A 227 29.81 -0.66 -13.52
C LYS A 227 28.28 -0.69 -13.37
N THR A 228 27.56 0.11 -14.17
CA THR A 228 26.09 0.13 -14.20
C THR A 228 25.51 -1.24 -14.55
N MET A 229 26.12 -1.95 -15.53
CA MET A 229 25.69 -3.29 -15.95
C MET A 229 25.83 -4.32 -14.83
N LEU A 230 26.93 -4.26 -14.07
CA LEU A 230 27.17 -5.11 -12.90
C LEU A 230 26.20 -4.79 -11.76
N ALA A 231 26.00 -3.51 -11.44
CA ALA A 231 25.11 -3.06 -10.37
C ALA A 231 23.66 -3.51 -10.60
N GLN A 232 23.15 -3.36 -11.82
CA GLN A 232 21.78 -3.77 -12.18
C GLN A 232 21.55 -5.28 -12.03
N ARG A 233 22.59 -6.10 -12.21
CA ARG A 233 22.51 -7.56 -12.11
C ARG A 233 22.78 -8.09 -10.70
N LEU A 234 23.36 -7.28 -9.81
CA LEU A 234 23.64 -7.65 -8.43
C LEU A 234 22.43 -8.24 -7.67
N PRO A 235 21.19 -7.70 -7.80
CA PRO A 235 20.01 -8.28 -7.13
C PRO A 235 19.77 -9.77 -7.41
N THR A 236 20.26 -10.27 -8.55
CA THR A 236 20.04 -11.66 -8.98
C THR A 236 20.90 -12.68 -8.23
N ILE A 237 21.99 -12.23 -7.59
CA ILE A 237 22.89 -13.07 -6.77
C ILE A 237 22.78 -12.78 -5.28
N LEU A 238 21.90 -11.86 -4.87
CA LEU A 238 21.55 -11.68 -3.47
C LEU A 238 20.76 -12.90 -2.98
N PRO A 239 20.85 -13.23 -1.67
CA PRO A 239 19.91 -14.16 -1.06
C PRO A 239 18.47 -13.75 -1.38
N GLY A 240 17.62 -14.71 -1.75
CA GLY A 240 16.22 -14.45 -2.05
C GLY A 240 15.50 -13.76 -0.89
N LEU A 241 14.41 -13.04 -1.18
CA LEU A 241 13.58 -12.45 -0.13
C LEU A 241 12.95 -13.56 0.71
N THR A 242 13.05 -13.44 2.02
CA THR A 242 12.18 -14.18 2.93
C THR A 242 10.74 -13.66 2.81
N PHE A 243 9.77 -14.44 3.30
CA PHE A 243 8.36 -14.01 3.28
C PHE A 243 8.13 -12.71 4.07
N GLU A 244 8.80 -12.55 5.21
CA GLU A 244 8.70 -11.34 6.04
C GLU A 244 9.29 -10.11 5.34
N GLU A 245 10.49 -10.24 4.75
CA GLU A 245 11.09 -9.15 3.97
C GLU A 245 10.22 -8.76 2.77
N ALA A 246 9.64 -9.75 2.09
CA ALA A 246 8.73 -9.51 0.97
C ALA A 246 7.47 -8.77 1.44
N LEU A 247 6.88 -9.12 2.58
CA LEU A 247 5.75 -8.40 3.16
C LEU A 247 6.11 -6.95 3.50
N GLU A 248 7.25 -6.71 4.14
CA GLU A 248 7.73 -5.36 4.48
C GLU A 248 7.94 -4.49 3.23
N THR A 249 8.61 -5.01 2.21
CA THR A 249 8.80 -4.33 0.94
C THR A 249 7.45 -4.10 0.24
N THR A 250 6.56 -5.10 0.25
CA THR A 250 5.25 -4.99 -0.39
C THR A 250 4.36 -3.91 0.26
N LYS A 251 4.45 -3.72 1.59
CA LYS A 251 3.75 -2.60 2.26
C LYS A 251 4.12 -1.26 1.62
N VAL A 252 5.40 -1.00 1.41
CA VAL A 252 5.90 0.26 0.81
C VAL A 252 5.37 0.43 -0.62
N TYR A 253 5.36 -0.63 -1.41
CA TYR A 253 4.86 -0.57 -2.79
C TYR A 253 3.34 -0.41 -2.87
N SER A 254 2.58 -1.06 -1.98
CA SER A 254 1.12 -0.97 -1.88
C SER A 254 0.67 0.45 -1.54
N ILE A 255 1.30 1.13 -0.57
CA ILE A 255 0.96 2.52 -0.24
C ILE A 255 1.33 3.51 -1.35
N MET A 256 2.40 3.21 -2.10
CA MET A 256 2.82 4.02 -3.24
C MET A 256 1.97 3.77 -4.49
N GLY A 257 1.12 2.73 -4.49
CA GLY A 257 0.32 2.33 -5.65
C GLY A 257 1.15 1.73 -6.77
N LEU A 258 2.29 1.10 -6.43
CA LEU A 258 3.26 0.54 -7.37
C LEU A 258 3.13 -0.98 -7.54
N MET A 259 2.07 -1.59 -7.01
CA MET A 259 1.87 -3.04 -7.09
C MET A 259 1.56 -3.51 -8.51
N GLY A 260 0.82 -2.71 -9.31
CA GLY A 260 0.33 -3.16 -10.61
C GLY A 260 -0.57 -4.39 -10.42
N GLU A 261 -0.32 -5.45 -11.17
CA GLU A 261 -1.05 -6.74 -11.06
C GLU A 261 -0.40 -7.74 -10.09
N ARG A 262 0.71 -7.35 -9.45
CA ARG A 262 1.46 -8.22 -8.55
C ARG A 262 0.73 -8.37 -7.22
N ALA A 263 0.77 -9.57 -6.65
CA ALA A 263 0.28 -9.81 -5.30
C ALA A 263 1.32 -9.43 -4.24
N VAL A 264 2.60 -9.67 -4.54
CA VAL A 264 3.72 -9.47 -3.63
C VAL A 264 4.95 -9.03 -4.41
N VAL A 265 5.84 -8.27 -3.77
CA VAL A 265 7.18 -8.01 -4.29
C VAL A 265 8.07 -9.21 -3.95
N ALA A 266 8.33 -10.07 -4.94
CA ALA A 266 9.08 -11.33 -4.78
C ALA A 266 10.57 -11.23 -5.17
N THR A 267 10.99 -10.13 -5.80
CA THR A 267 12.39 -9.86 -6.16
C THR A 267 12.99 -8.74 -5.32
N ARG A 268 14.31 -8.80 -5.11
CA ARG A 268 15.07 -7.73 -4.45
C ARG A 268 14.94 -6.44 -5.28
N PRO A 269 14.36 -5.36 -4.75
CA PRO A 269 14.22 -4.12 -5.50
C PRO A 269 15.56 -3.55 -5.97
N PHE A 270 15.59 -2.93 -7.13
CA PHE A 270 16.73 -2.14 -7.60
C PHE A 270 16.28 -0.72 -7.87
N ARG A 271 16.91 0.26 -7.21
CA ARG A 271 16.64 1.68 -7.39
C ARG A 271 17.92 2.38 -7.83
N SER A 272 17.83 3.21 -8.87
CA SER A 272 18.95 3.96 -9.43
C SER A 272 18.52 5.41 -9.64
N PRO A 273 18.39 6.22 -8.57
CA PRO A 273 18.05 7.63 -8.71
C PRO A 273 19.09 8.38 -9.55
N HIS A 274 18.63 9.36 -10.32
CA HIS A 274 19.52 10.27 -11.04
C HIS A 274 20.19 11.24 -10.06
N HIS A 275 21.43 11.69 -10.32
CA HIS A 275 22.20 12.57 -9.43
C HIS A 275 21.55 13.95 -9.17
N THR A 276 20.55 14.33 -9.99
CA THR A 276 19.73 15.54 -9.82
C THR A 276 18.59 15.37 -8.80
N ILE A 277 18.45 14.20 -8.17
CA ILE A 277 17.41 13.93 -7.18
C ILE A 277 17.46 14.93 -6.01
N SER A 278 16.29 15.28 -5.50
CA SER A 278 16.15 16.11 -4.29
C SER A 278 16.24 15.27 -3.02
N ASP A 279 16.59 15.91 -1.91
CA ASP A 279 16.60 15.28 -0.58
C ASP A 279 15.25 14.61 -0.29
N ALA A 280 14.14 15.27 -0.65
CA ALA A 280 12.78 14.74 -0.51
C ALA A 280 12.46 13.57 -1.45
N GLY A 281 13.10 13.48 -2.62
CA GLY A 281 12.96 12.32 -3.51
C GLY A 281 13.74 11.11 -3.00
N LEU A 282 14.96 11.34 -2.47
CA LEU A 282 15.82 10.27 -2.00
C LEU A 282 15.33 9.69 -0.67
N ILE A 283 15.14 10.54 0.34
CA ILE A 283 14.74 10.15 1.69
C ILE A 283 13.23 9.97 1.81
N GLY A 284 12.47 10.77 1.05
CA GLY A 284 11.03 10.90 1.20
C GLY A 284 10.66 12.26 1.77
N GLY A 285 9.41 12.66 1.57
CA GLY A 285 8.95 13.99 1.95
C GLY A 285 7.50 14.26 1.59
N GLY A 286 7.18 15.53 1.38
CA GLY A 286 5.80 16.01 1.19
C GLY A 286 5.16 16.56 2.47
N GLN A 287 3.98 17.17 2.30
CA GLN A 287 3.15 17.66 3.40
C GLN A 287 2.62 16.48 4.23
N VAL A 288 2.15 15.44 3.53
CA VAL A 288 1.96 14.10 4.08
C VAL A 288 3.25 13.35 3.77
N PRO A 289 4.04 12.95 4.79
CA PRO A 289 5.27 12.20 4.56
C PRO A 289 5.00 10.98 3.70
N LYS A 290 5.80 10.81 2.65
CA LYS A 290 5.78 9.65 1.76
C LYS A 290 7.17 9.03 1.66
N PRO A 291 7.26 7.71 1.42
CA PRO A 291 8.54 7.04 1.20
C PRO A 291 9.33 7.65 0.02
N GLY A 292 10.66 7.71 0.15
CA GLY A 292 11.58 8.04 -0.93
C GLY A 292 12.23 6.80 -1.56
N GLU A 293 13.21 7.04 -2.43
CA GLU A 293 14.01 6.00 -3.09
C GLU A 293 14.67 5.02 -2.11
N VAL A 294 15.13 5.49 -0.95
CA VAL A 294 15.75 4.63 0.08
C VAL A 294 14.77 3.58 0.61
N SER A 295 13.49 3.91 0.72
CA SER A 295 12.45 3.00 1.18
C SER A 295 11.90 2.13 0.06
N LEU A 296 11.89 2.63 -1.17
CA LEU A 296 11.62 1.81 -2.36
C LEU A 296 12.73 0.77 -2.61
N ALA A 297 13.96 1.05 -2.20
CA ALA A 297 15.08 0.12 -2.23
C ALA A 297 15.10 -0.87 -1.05
N HIS A 298 14.13 -0.82 -0.14
CA HIS A 298 14.13 -1.66 1.05
C HIS A 298 14.16 -3.15 0.72
N ASN A 299 15.04 -3.86 1.44
CA ASN A 299 15.45 -5.24 1.25
C ASN A 299 16.07 -5.49 -0.12
N GLY A 300 16.57 -4.47 -0.81
CA GLY A 300 17.16 -4.56 -2.14
C GLY A 300 18.44 -3.74 -2.27
N VAL A 301 18.63 -3.12 -3.43
CA VAL A 301 19.82 -2.36 -3.81
C VAL A 301 19.45 -0.91 -4.15
N LEU A 302 20.19 0.03 -3.55
CA LEU A 302 20.22 1.43 -3.98
C LEU A 302 21.53 1.69 -4.70
N PHE A 303 21.45 1.97 -6.00
CA PHE A 303 22.59 2.27 -6.84
C PHE A 303 22.75 3.77 -7.07
N LEU A 304 23.92 4.30 -6.75
CA LEU A 304 24.33 5.68 -6.96
C LEU A 304 25.35 5.72 -8.10
N ASP A 305 24.85 5.81 -9.33
CA ASP A 305 25.71 5.97 -10.51
C ASP A 305 26.27 7.38 -10.57
N GLU A 306 27.54 7.54 -10.93
CA GLU A 306 28.21 8.84 -10.92
C GLU A 306 28.12 9.51 -9.53
N MET A 307 28.44 8.75 -8.47
CA MET A 307 28.32 9.21 -7.08
C MET A 307 28.94 10.60 -6.83
N PRO A 308 30.11 10.97 -7.42
CA PRO A 308 30.69 12.30 -7.26
C PRO A 308 29.81 13.47 -7.77
N GLU A 309 28.87 13.22 -8.69
CA GLU A 309 27.96 14.24 -9.25
C GLU A 309 26.76 14.54 -8.34
N PHE A 310 26.49 13.68 -7.35
CA PHE A 310 25.43 13.96 -6.38
C PHE A 310 25.80 15.16 -5.52
N ARG A 311 24.80 16.00 -5.25
CA ARG A 311 24.97 17.12 -4.31
C ARG A 311 25.36 16.58 -2.94
N LYS A 312 26.36 17.20 -2.30
CA LYS A 312 26.89 16.75 -1.01
C LYS A 312 25.80 16.52 0.04
N ASN A 313 24.84 17.43 0.16
CA ASN A 313 23.72 17.29 1.12
C ASN A 313 22.89 16.02 0.89
N VAL A 314 22.69 15.61 -0.38
CA VAL A 314 21.96 14.39 -0.75
C VAL A 314 22.72 13.14 -0.30
N LEU A 315 24.05 13.14 -0.36
CA LEU A 315 24.87 12.03 0.13
C LEU A 315 24.90 11.98 1.67
N GLU A 316 25.00 13.14 2.33
CA GLU A 316 25.03 13.21 3.80
C GLU A 316 23.73 12.68 4.42
N VAL A 317 22.56 12.90 3.79
CA VAL A 317 21.30 12.38 4.31
C VAL A 317 21.16 10.85 4.21
N LEU A 318 21.97 10.18 3.39
CA LEU A 318 21.97 8.70 3.30
C LEU A 318 22.59 8.01 4.51
N ARG A 319 23.38 8.75 5.31
CA ARG A 319 24.07 8.18 6.47
C ARG A 319 23.11 7.47 7.43
N GLN A 320 22.03 8.14 7.82
CA GLN A 320 21.06 7.57 8.75
C GLN A 320 20.33 6.33 8.17
N PRO A 321 19.75 6.36 6.96
CA PRO A 321 19.19 5.17 6.32
C PRO A 321 20.15 3.98 6.25
N MET A 322 21.43 4.21 5.97
CA MET A 322 22.45 3.16 5.87
C MET A 322 22.85 2.58 7.23
N GLU A 323 22.87 3.39 8.30
CA GLU A 323 23.20 2.95 9.66
C GLU A 323 22.01 2.28 10.36
N ASP A 324 20.83 2.91 10.33
CA ASP A 324 19.65 2.46 11.10
C ASP A 324 18.75 1.48 10.33
N GLY A 325 18.88 1.43 8.99
CA GLY A 325 17.98 0.66 8.13
C GLY A 325 16.53 1.17 8.13
N LYS A 326 16.31 2.39 8.59
CA LYS A 326 15.02 3.09 8.59
C LYS A 326 15.23 4.59 8.44
N VAL A 327 14.19 5.28 8.01
CA VAL A 327 14.21 6.73 7.88
C VAL A 327 12.96 7.35 8.49
N THR A 328 13.14 8.39 9.30
CA THR A 328 12.05 9.08 9.99
C THR A 328 11.83 10.46 9.38
N ILE A 329 10.63 10.68 8.86
CA ILE A 329 10.25 11.94 8.23
C ILE A 329 9.30 12.67 9.19
N ALA A 330 9.85 13.67 9.88
CA ALA A 330 9.08 14.54 10.76
C ALA A 330 8.56 15.78 10.02
N ARG A 331 7.28 16.09 10.22
CA ARG A 331 6.61 17.32 9.80
C ARG A 331 5.84 17.89 10.99
N ALA A 332 5.44 19.16 10.89
CA ALA A 332 4.75 19.86 11.97
C ALA A 332 3.51 19.12 12.51
N ALA A 333 2.82 18.36 11.67
CA ALA A 333 1.60 17.63 12.04
C ALA A 333 1.81 16.13 12.31
N THR A 334 2.88 15.50 11.82
CA THR A 334 3.05 14.03 11.90
C THR A 334 4.52 13.64 11.73
N SER A 335 4.94 12.59 12.44
CA SER A 335 6.22 11.92 12.24
C SER A 335 5.97 10.47 11.82
N ILE A 336 6.57 10.05 10.70
CA ILE A 336 6.39 8.71 10.15
C ILE A 336 7.74 8.07 9.90
N THR A 337 7.90 6.81 10.29
CA THR A 337 9.10 6.01 10.02
C THR A 337 8.85 5.04 8.88
N TYR A 338 9.77 4.99 7.92
CA TYR A 338 9.77 4.05 6.81
C TYR A 338 10.99 3.14 6.90
N PRO A 339 10.88 1.87 6.48
CA PRO A 339 12.04 1.00 6.40
C PRO A 339 12.94 1.41 5.24
N SER A 340 14.24 1.16 5.37
CA SER A 340 15.26 1.51 4.37
C SER A 340 16.51 0.63 4.49
N ARG A 341 16.36 -0.64 4.86
CA ARG A 341 17.49 -1.61 4.81
C ARG A 341 17.80 -1.92 3.35
N PHE A 342 18.79 -1.29 2.75
CA PHE A 342 19.23 -1.55 1.38
C PHE A 342 20.74 -1.77 1.35
N MET A 343 21.20 -2.52 0.36
CA MET A 343 22.63 -2.58 0.01
C MET A 343 22.96 -1.37 -0.87
N ALA A 344 23.87 -0.52 -0.40
CA ALA A 344 24.34 0.63 -1.15
C ALA A 344 25.42 0.20 -2.15
N VAL A 345 25.23 0.55 -3.42
CA VAL A 345 26.22 0.35 -4.48
C VAL A 345 26.52 1.70 -5.10
N ALA A 346 27.78 2.08 -5.19
CA ALA A 346 28.21 3.35 -5.78
C ALA A 346 29.22 3.11 -6.90
N ALA A 347 29.23 3.99 -7.89
CA ALA A 347 30.12 3.95 -9.05
C ALA A 347 30.66 5.34 -9.44
#